data_AF-A0A2W4QQA5-F1
#
_entry.id   AF-A0A2W4QQA5-F1
#
_cell.length_a   1.000
_cell.length_b   1.000
_cell.length_c   1.000
_cell.angle_alpha   90.00
_cell.angle_beta   90.00
_cell.angle_gamma   90.00
#
_symmetry.space_group_name_H-M   'P 1'
#
loop_
_entity.id
_entity.type
_entity.pdbx_description
1 polymer ?
#
loop_
_entity_poly.entity_id
_entity_poly.type
_entity_poly.pdbx_seq_one_letter_code
_entity_poly.pdbx_strand_id
1 'polypeptide(L)'
;MSAPAPALFAPRGSTEEIEHGDMFQPQFGPDGLIPAIVSDADTGDLLMFAWMNAEAVTLTIETGFAHFWTRSRQRIWKKGEESGNLLRIREIRTDCDQDVLWLRVHVEGAGVACHTGERSCFYRVLSMQRTDDGVVRLVPATLPKG
;
A
#
# COMPACT_ATOMS: atom_id res chain seq x y z
N MET A 1 -8.58 25.89 8.19
CA MET A 1 -7.44 25.41 9.00
C MET A 1 -8.04 24.45 10.02
N SER A 2 -7.99 23.14 9.75
CA SER A 2 -8.45 22.13 10.71
C SER A 2 -7.45 22.05 11.85
N ALA A 3 -7.94 21.91 13.08
CA ALA A 3 -7.11 21.67 14.25
C ALA A 3 -6.21 20.44 14.02
N PRO A 4 -4.98 20.41 14.55
CA PRO A 4 -4.17 19.21 14.49
C PRO A 4 -4.90 18.13 15.29
N ALA A 5 -5.30 17.05 14.61
CA ALA A 5 -5.71 15.84 15.30
C ALA A 5 -4.59 15.45 16.28
N PRO A 6 -4.90 14.99 17.52
CA PRO A 6 -3.87 14.42 18.38
C PRO A 6 -3.12 13.38 17.54
N ALA A 7 -1.79 13.46 17.54
CA ALA A 7 -0.97 12.61 16.69
C ALA A 7 -1.34 11.16 17.01
N LEU A 8 -2.00 10.49 16.06
CA LEU A 8 -2.41 9.09 16.15
C LEU A 8 -1.20 8.17 16.41
N PHE A 9 0.00 8.69 16.16
CA PHE A 9 1.27 7.98 16.22
C PHE A 9 2.12 8.50 17.37
N ALA A 10 2.78 7.59 18.08
CA ALA A 10 3.73 7.93 19.12
C ALA A 10 5.00 8.58 18.52
N PRO A 11 5.68 9.47 19.27
CA PRO A 11 6.98 9.98 18.84
C PRO A 11 8.01 8.84 18.76
N ARG A 12 8.98 8.95 17.85
CA ARG A 12 10.06 7.96 17.74
C ARG A 12 10.96 7.97 18.97
N GLY A 13 11.19 6.79 19.53
CA GLY A 13 12.08 6.51 20.66
C GLY A 13 13.37 5.81 20.25
N SER A 14 13.90 5.00 21.15
CA SER A 14 15.06 4.13 20.94
C SER A 14 14.76 2.95 20.02
N THR A 15 15.81 2.31 19.51
CA THR A 15 15.68 1.10 18.67
C THR A 15 14.88 -0.01 19.37
N GLU A 16 15.12 -0.27 20.65
CA GLU A 16 14.37 -1.27 21.43
C GLU A 16 12.87 -0.93 21.49
N GLU A 17 12.53 0.35 21.72
CA GLU A 17 11.14 0.80 21.75
C GLU A 17 10.46 0.73 20.37
N ILE A 18 11.22 0.92 19.29
CA ILE A 18 10.70 0.84 17.92
C ILE A 18 10.51 -0.63 17.49
N GLU A 19 11.49 -1.49 17.73
CA GLU A 19 11.50 -2.87 17.22
C GLU A 19 10.65 -3.81 18.08
N HIS A 20 10.53 -3.54 19.37
CA HIS A 20 9.92 -4.44 20.34
C HIS A 20 8.84 -3.80 21.23
N GLY A 21 8.65 -2.47 21.15
CA GLY A 21 7.55 -1.79 21.83
C GLY A 21 6.17 -2.07 21.20
N ASP A 22 5.12 -1.64 21.89
CA ASP A 22 3.72 -1.80 21.45
C ASP A 22 3.14 -0.54 20.79
N MET A 23 3.86 0.57 20.84
CA MET A 23 3.46 1.84 20.24
C MET A 23 3.95 1.96 18.80
N PHE A 24 3.02 2.30 17.90
CA PHE A 24 3.35 2.63 16.52
C PHE A 24 3.95 4.04 16.41
N GLN A 25 5.16 4.09 15.89
CA GLN A 25 6.09 5.20 15.77
C GLN A 25 6.64 5.26 14.33
N PRO A 26 5.82 5.54 13.31
CA PRO A 26 6.20 5.46 11.90
C PRO A 26 7.37 6.38 11.54
N GLN A 27 8.27 5.87 10.71
CA GLN A 27 9.28 6.67 10.04
C GLN A 27 8.80 7.07 8.65
N PHE A 28 8.28 8.29 8.53
CA PHE A 28 8.06 8.89 7.22
C PHE A 28 9.39 9.33 6.62
N GLY A 29 9.53 9.17 5.30
CA GLY A 29 10.66 9.68 4.55
C GLY A 29 10.75 11.20 4.56
N PRO A 30 11.82 11.79 3.98
CA PRO A 30 12.03 13.24 3.96
C PRO A 30 10.91 14.04 3.29
N ASP A 31 10.09 13.41 2.45
CA ASP A 31 8.93 14.00 1.79
C ASP A 31 7.62 13.81 2.58
N GLY A 32 7.69 13.27 3.80
CA GLY A 32 6.54 13.01 4.66
C GLY A 32 5.71 11.80 4.24
N LEU A 33 6.30 10.89 3.43
CA LEU A 33 5.62 9.72 2.89
C LEU A 33 6.17 8.42 3.46
N ILE A 34 5.30 7.41 3.57
CA ILE A 34 5.64 6.04 3.93
C ILE A 34 5.18 5.11 2.78
N PRO A 35 6.01 4.15 2.34
CA PRO A 35 5.62 3.14 1.38
C PRO A 35 4.53 2.22 1.95
N ALA A 36 3.54 1.90 1.12
CA ALA A 36 2.47 0.98 1.44
C ALA A 36 2.39 -0.13 0.38
N ILE A 37 2.63 -1.35 0.83
CA ILE A 37 2.49 -2.58 0.06
C ILE A 37 1.09 -3.13 0.33
N VAL A 38 0.36 -3.51 -0.70
CA VAL A 38 -1.02 -3.99 -0.58
C VAL A 38 -1.10 -5.42 -1.10
N SER A 39 -1.59 -6.34 -0.28
CA SER A 39 -1.91 -7.71 -0.71
C SER A 39 -3.34 -8.07 -0.41
N ASP A 40 -3.87 -9.01 -1.18
CA ASP A 40 -5.16 -9.62 -0.88
C ASP A 40 -5.05 -10.46 0.40
N ALA A 41 -6.01 -10.32 1.30
CA ALA A 41 -5.97 -10.96 2.60
C ALA A 41 -6.22 -12.48 2.54
N ASP A 42 -6.99 -12.93 1.54
CA ASP A 42 -7.46 -14.31 1.39
C ASP A 42 -6.44 -15.15 0.61
N THR A 43 -5.89 -14.58 -0.47
CA THR A 43 -4.98 -15.25 -1.41
C THR A 43 -3.50 -14.98 -1.13
N GLY A 44 -3.17 -13.85 -0.49
CA GLY A 44 -1.80 -13.39 -0.31
C GLY A 44 -1.19 -12.72 -1.55
N ASP A 45 -1.94 -12.62 -2.66
CA ASP A 45 -1.47 -11.98 -3.89
C ASP A 45 -1.07 -10.52 -3.64
N LEU A 46 0.12 -10.13 -4.10
CA LEU A 46 0.52 -8.72 -4.11
C LEU A 46 -0.34 -7.97 -5.14
N LEU A 47 -1.10 -6.98 -4.68
CA LEU A 47 -2.04 -6.22 -5.50
C LEU A 47 -1.43 -4.94 -6.04
N MET A 48 -0.82 -4.12 -5.18
CA MET A 48 -0.28 -2.83 -5.59
C MET A 48 0.70 -2.26 -4.57
N PHE A 49 1.39 -1.21 -4.99
CA PHE A 49 2.20 -0.33 -4.17
C PHE A 49 1.66 1.10 -4.28
N ALA A 50 1.67 1.85 -3.18
CA ALA A 50 1.39 3.28 -3.19
C ALA A 50 2.09 3.99 -2.03
N TRP A 51 2.10 5.32 -2.06
CA TRP A 51 2.59 6.15 -0.97
C TRP A 51 1.43 6.58 -0.07
N MET A 52 1.70 6.73 1.22
CA MET A 52 0.79 7.32 2.20
C MET A 52 1.52 8.46 2.92
N ASN A 53 0.84 9.58 3.16
CA ASN A 53 1.29 10.55 4.16
C ASN A 53 0.61 10.24 5.51
N ALA A 54 0.96 10.96 6.57
CA ALA A 54 0.37 10.78 7.89
C ALA A 54 -1.17 10.80 7.87
N GLU A 55 -1.78 11.73 7.15
CA GLU A 55 -3.24 11.86 7.05
C GLU A 55 -3.88 10.66 6.31
N ALA A 56 -3.26 10.14 5.25
CA ALA A 56 -3.73 8.94 4.56
C ALA A 56 -3.69 7.69 5.46
N VAL A 57 -2.66 7.57 6.32
CA VAL A 57 -2.58 6.49 7.32
C VAL A 57 -3.72 6.63 8.34
N THR A 58 -3.93 7.83 8.87
CA THR A 58 -5.03 8.13 9.79
C THR A 58 -6.39 7.77 9.19
N LEU A 59 -6.70 8.28 7.99
CA LEU A 59 -7.96 7.98 7.32
C LEU A 59 -8.12 6.47 7.03
N THR A 60 -7.03 5.77 6.73
CA THR A 60 -7.08 4.32 6.52
C THR A 60 -7.49 3.56 7.77
N ILE A 61 -6.94 3.94 8.93
CA ILE A 61 -7.28 3.36 10.23
C ILE A 61 -8.73 3.70 10.60
N GLU A 62 -9.12 4.97 10.48
CA GLU A 62 -10.44 5.45 10.91
C GLU A 62 -11.59 4.90 10.05
N THR A 63 -11.39 4.84 8.73
CA THR A 63 -12.45 4.42 7.80
C THR A 63 -12.49 2.92 7.55
N GLY A 64 -11.40 2.20 7.84
CA GLY A 64 -11.23 0.79 7.47
C GLY A 64 -11.06 0.55 5.97
N PHE A 65 -10.76 1.59 5.18
CA PHE A 65 -10.49 1.49 3.74
C PHE A 65 -9.16 2.13 3.37
N ALA A 66 -8.44 1.58 2.40
CA ALA A 66 -7.15 2.11 1.99
C ALA A 66 -7.25 3.52 1.37
N HIS A 67 -6.56 4.48 1.98
CA HIS A 67 -6.34 5.82 1.47
C HIS A 67 -4.87 6.00 1.12
N PHE A 68 -4.58 6.70 0.03
CA PHE A 68 -3.21 6.90 -0.44
C PHE A 68 -2.96 8.37 -0.78
N TRP A 69 -1.70 8.74 -0.86
CA TRP A 69 -1.23 10.03 -1.30
C TRP A 69 -0.71 9.96 -2.73
N THR A 70 -1.20 10.85 -3.61
CA THR A 70 -0.61 11.03 -4.94
C THR A 70 0.42 12.15 -4.91
N ARG A 71 1.67 11.81 -5.26
CA ARG A 71 2.78 12.76 -5.33
C ARG A 71 2.60 13.81 -6.42
N SER A 72 2.04 13.44 -7.56
CA SER A 72 1.89 14.35 -8.71
C SER A 72 0.80 15.40 -8.51
N ARG A 73 -0.28 15.06 -7.77
CA ARG A 73 -1.40 15.98 -7.52
C ARG A 73 -1.44 16.49 -6.08
N GLN A 74 -0.51 16.05 -5.24
CA GLN A 74 -0.40 16.40 -3.81
C GLN A 74 -1.74 16.36 -3.09
N ARG A 75 -2.46 15.23 -3.23
CA ARG A 75 -3.76 15.02 -2.60
C ARG A 75 -3.93 13.60 -2.12
N ILE A 76 -4.80 13.43 -1.14
CA ILE A 76 -5.29 12.13 -0.70
C ILE A 76 -6.35 11.63 -1.68
N TRP A 77 -6.44 10.31 -1.81
CA TRP A 77 -7.54 9.66 -2.50
C TRP A 77 -7.87 8.33 -1.83
N LYS A 78 -9.15 7.99 -1.80
CA LYS A 78 -9.62 6.68 -1.36
C LYS A 78 -9.60 5.71 -2.53
N LYS A 79 -8.91 4.58 -2.39
CA LYS A 79 -8.81 3.62 -3.50
C LYS A 79 -10.17 3.07 -3.84
N GLY A 80 -10.56 3.23 -5.11
CA GLY A 80 -11.81 2.72 -5.65
C GLY A 80 -13.02 3.63 -5.45
N GLU A 81 -12.84 4.86 -4.96
CA GLU A 81 -13.95 5.81 -4.76
C GLU A 81 -14.75 6.07 -6.04
N GLU A 82 -14.07 6.16 -7.19
CA GLU A 82 -14.71 6.36 -8.49
C GLU A 82 -15.15 5.04 -9.15
N SER A 83 -14.43 3.94 -8.94
CA SER A 83 -14.65 2.66 -9.65
C SER A 83 -15.46 1.62 -8.88
N GLY A 84 -15.71 1.83 -7.60
CA GLY A 84 -16.30 0.83 -6.68
C GLY A 84 -15.34 -0.27 -6.24
N ASN A 85 -14.12 -0.36 -6.80
CA ASN A 85 -13.12 -1.35 -6.42
C ASN A 85 -12.35 -0.92 -5.17
N LEU A 86 -13.09 -0.84 -4.06
CA LEU A 86 -12.60 -0.44 -2.74
C LEU A 86 -11.69 -1.50 -2.14
N LEU A 87 -10.73 -1.07 -1.32
CA LEU A 87 -9.85 -1.96 -0.57
C LEU A 87 -10.19 -1.87 0.91
N ARG A 88 -10.95 -2.84 1.41
CA ARG A 88 -11.33 -2.92 2.82
C ARG A 88 -10.18 -3.53 3.63
N ILE A 89 -9.70 -2.82 4.64
CA ILE A 89 -8.60 -3.27 5.49
C ILE A 89 -9.04 -4.48 6.31
N ARG A 90 -8.24 -5.54 6.28
CA ARG A 90 -8.34 -6.69 7.18
C ARG A 90 -7.27 -6.67 8.26
N GLU A 91 -6.06 -6.26 7.89
CA GLU A 91 -4.91 -6.17 8.76
C GLU A 91 -3.95 -5.10 8.21
N ILE A 92 -3.31 -4.35 9.10
CA ILE A 92 -2.19 -3.47 8.77
C ILE A 92 -0.99 -4.01 9.54
N ARG A 93 0.08 -4.32 8.82
CA ARG A 93 1.39 -4.68 9.38
C ARG A 93 2.38 -3.56 9.09
N THR A 94 3.46 -3.56 9.86
CA THR A 94 4.64 -2.74 9.61
C THR A 94 5.89 -3.60 9.78
N ASP A 95 7.01 -3.16 9.23
CA ASP A 95 8.30 -3.83 9.40
C ASP A 95 9.01 -3.40 10.70
N CYS A 96 10.23 -3.90 10.93
CA CYS A 96 10.89 -3.82 12.24
C CYS A 96 11.22 -2.39 12.69
N ASP A 97 11.56 -1.49 11.78
CA ASP A 97 11.89 -0.09 12.05
C ASP A 97 10.74 0.88 11.74
N GLN A 98 9.60 0.31 11.33
CA GLN A 98 8.33 0.97 11.11
C GLN A 98 8.36 2.02 9.98
N ASP A 99 9.09 1.71 8.91
CA ASP A 99 9.24 2.58 7.75
C ASP A 99 8.50 2.05 6.50
N VAL A 100 7.86 0.87 6.58
CA VAL A 100 6.94 0.35 5.57
C VAL A 100 5.63 -0.11 6.20
N LEU A 101 4.52 0.11 5.49
CA LEU A 101 3.23 -0.50 5.80
C LEU A 101 2.91 -1.64 4.84
N TRP A 102 2.39 -2.75 5.37
CA TRP A 102 1.78 -3.82 4.60
C TRP A 102 0.29 -3.91 4.92
N LEU A 103 -0.53 -3.46 3.97
CA LEU A 103 -1.99 -3.50 4.03
C LEU A 103 -2.47 -4.83 3.47
N ARG A 104 -3.10 -5.66 4.30
CA ARG A 104 -3.84 -6.83 3.85
C ARG A 104 -5.31 -6.46 3.72
N VAL A 105 -5.86 -6.63 2.51
CA VAL A 105 -7.16 -6.09 2.16
C VAL A 105 -8.07 -7.12 1.52
N HIS A 106 -9.38 -6.93 1.68
CA HIS A 106 -10.37 -7.56 0.82
C HIS A 106 -10.73 -6.58 -0.31
N VAL A 107 -10.68 -7.04 -1.56
CA VAL A 107 -10.98 -6.22 -2.74
C VAL A 107 -12.47 -6.28 -3.05
N GLU A 108 -13.15 -5.15 -2.97
CA GLU A 108 -14.56 -5.04 -3.31
C GLU A 108 -14.78 -4.77 -4.81
N GLY A 109 -16.05 -4.72 -5.21
CA GLY A 109 -16.44 -4.43 -6.59
C GLY A 109 -16.12 -5.59 -7.53
N ALA A 110 -15.47 -5.29 -8.64
CA ALA A 110 -15.09 -6.27 -9.65
C ALA A 110 -13.84 -7.09 -9.27
N GLY A 111 -13.29 -6.91 -8.06
CA GLY A 111 -12.13 -7.67 -7.60
C GLY A 111 -10.80 -7.25 -8.25
N VAL A 112 -10.73 -6.03 -8.81
CA VAL A 112 -9.55 -5.52 -9.52
C VAL A 112 -8.87 -4.38 -8.78
N ALA A 113 -7.55 -4.45 -8.59
CA ALA A 113 -6.78 -3.35 -8.02
C ALA A 113 -6.29 -2.36 -9.08
N CYS A 114 -6.05 -2.82 -10.31
CA CYS A 114 -5.45 -2.01 -11.37
C CYS A 114 -6.49 -1.30 -12.24
N HIS A 115 -6.16 -0.09 -12.71
CA HIS A 115 -6.99 0.68 -13.64
C HIS A 115 -7.09 0.04 -15.04
N THR A 116 -6.24 -0.94 -15.35
CA THR A 116 -6.29 -1.71 -16.61
C THR A 116 -7.31 -2.85 -16.57
N GLY A 117 -8.01 -3.04 -15.45
CA GLY A 117 -8.91 -4.18 -15.23
C GLY A 117 -8.23 -5.44 -14.69
N GLU A 118 -6.94 -5.36 -14.38
CA GLU A 118 -6.19 -6.48 -13.82
C GLU A 118 -6.34 -6.56 -12.30
N ARG A 119 -6.33 -7.79 -11.76
CA ARG A 119 -6.41 -8.04 -10.32
C ARG A 119 -5.29 -7.36 -9.56
N SER A 120 -4.06 -7.46 -10.07
CA SER A 120 -2.86 -6.85 -9.52
C SER A 120 -2.24 -5.86 -10.51
N CYS A 121 -1.60 -4.81 -10.02
CA CYS A 121 -0.71 -3.96 -10.81
C CYS A 121 0.53 -4.72 -11.33
N PHE A 122 0.88 -5.84 -10.71
CA PHE A 122 2.01 -6.70 -11.06
C PHE A 122 1.58 -7.84 -12.01
N TYR A 123 0.70 -7.54 -12.97
CA TYR A 123 0.16 -8.51 -13.95
C TYR A 123 1.16 -8.89 -15.06
N ARG A 124 2.40 -8.42 -15.03
CA ARG A 124 3.48 -8.74 -15.98
C ARG A 124 4.77 -9.04 -15.25
N VAL A 125 5.55 -9.96 -15.80
CA VAL A 125 6.89 -10.31 -15.32
C VAL A 125 7.94 -10.02 -16.40
N LEU A 126 9.18 -9.78 -15.96
CA LEU A 126 10.32 -9.70 -16.85
C LEU A 126 10.69 -11.12 -17.31
N SER A 127 10.87 -11.31 -18.62
CA SER A 127 11.46 -12.52 -19.17
C SER A 127 12.93 -12.60 -18.73
N MET A 128 13.29 -13.72 -18.11
CA MET A 128 14.70 -14.00 -17.75
C MET A 128 15.56 -14.32 -18.98
N GLN A 129 14.92 -14.60 -20.12
CA GLN A 129 15.58 -14.73 -21.42
C GLN A 129 15.52 -13.40 -22.17
N ARG A 130 16.63 -13.02 -22.80
CA ARG A 130 16.71 -11.90 -23.73
C ARG A 130 16.27 -12.35 -25.12
N THR A 131 15.81 -11.42 -25.93
CA THR A 131 15.65 -11.61 -27.37
C THR A 131 17.01 -11.72 -28.07
N ASP A 132 17.01 -12.12 -29.34
CA ASP A 132 18.22 -12.23 -30.15
C ASP A 132 18.98 -10.90 -30.29
N ASP A 133 18.27 -9.76 -30.22
CA ASP A 133 18.83 -8.40 -30.19
C ASP A 133 19.17 -7.90 -28.76
N GLY A 134 19.09 -8.76 -27.74
CA GLY A 134 19.55 -8.48 -26.39
C GLY A 134 18.56 -7.74 -25.47
N VAL A 135 17.31 -7.60 -25.87
CA VAL A 135 16.26 -6.84 -25.15
C VAL A 135 15.47 -7.76 -24.20
N VAL A 136 15.00 -7.21 -23.07
CA VAL A 136 14.14 -7.90 -22.11
C VAL A 136 12.66 -7.71 -22.49
N ARG A 137 11.90 -8.80 -22.56
CA ARG A 137 10.44 -8.75 -22.79
C ARG A 137 9.65 -8.74 -21.49
N LEU A 138 8.47 -8.14 -21.54
CA LEU A 138 7.40 -8.36 -20.56
C LEU A 138 6.50 -9.49 -21.04
N VAL A 139 6.17 -10.42 -20.15
CA VAL A 139 5.18 -11.47 -20.40
C VAL A 139 4.10 -11.41 -19.33
N PRO A 140 2.85 -11.83 -19.61
CA PRO A 140 1.79 -11.87 -18.60
C PRO A 140 2.20 -12.72 -17.39
N ALA A 141 1.93 -12.20 -16.19
CA ALA A 141 2.06 -12.98 -14.96
C ALA A 141 0.90 -13.97 -14.89
N THR A 142 1.18 -15.24 -14.63
CA THR A 142 0.15 -16.18 -14.17
C THR A 142 -0.04 -15.92 -12.68
N LEU A 143 -1.04 -15.14 -12.31
CA LEU A 143 -1.47 -15.10 -10.91
C LEU A 143 -2.03 -16.48 -10.55
N PRO A 144 -1.78 -16.99 -9.33
CA PRO A 144 -2.45 -18.18 -8.85
C PRO A 144 -3.95 -18.01 -9.05
N LYS A 145 -4.59 -18.99 -9.69
CA LYS A 145 -6.05 -19.06 -9.63
C LYS A 145 -6.37 -19.47 -8.19
N GLY A 146 -6.93 -18.53 -7.41
CA GLY A 146 -7.51 -18.83 -6.11
C GLY A 146 -8.57 -19.91 -6.18
#